data_AF-A0A5K1GC33-F1
#
_entry.id   AF-A0A5K1GC33-F1
#
_cell.length_a   1.000
_cell.length_b   1.000
_cell.length_c   1.000
_cell.angle_alpha   90.00
_cell.angle_beta   90.00
_cell.angle_gamma   90.00
#
_symmetry.space_group_name_H-M   'P 1'
#
loop_
_entity.id
_entity.type
_entity.pdbx_description
1 polymer ?
#
loop_
_entity_poly.entity_id
_entity_poly.type
_entity_poly.pdbx_seq_one_letter_code
_entity_poly.pdbx_strand_id
1 'polypeptide(L)' 'ESDMESFCNLCGLETITDETGKKFLPTKQNSFNFPKGGHPMYNFE' A
#
# COMPACT_ATOMS: atom_id res chain seq x y z
N GLU A 1 9.39 6.24 0.33
CA GLU A 1 8.99 4.90 -0.15
C GLU A 1 8.54 3.98 0.98
N SER A 2 9.29 3.86 2.09
CA SER A 2 8.95 2.98 3.22
C SER A 2 7.57 3.25 3.85
N ASP A 3 7.15 4.51 3.96
CA ASP A 3 5.84 4.87 4.53
C ASP A 3 4.67 4.48 3.62
N MET A 4 4.87 4.56 2.30
CA MET A 4 3.86 4.20 1.31
C MET A 4 3.65 2.68 1.28
N GLU A 5 4.73 1.91 1.34
CA GLU A 5 4.65 0.44 1.44
C GLU A 5 3.96 0.00 2.73
N SER A 6 4.32 0.61 3.86
CA SER A 6 3.69 0.33 5.15
C SER A 6 2.18 0.63 5.12
N PHE A 7 1.78 1.73 4.49
CA PHE A 7 0.37 2.06 4.29
C PHE A 7 -0.35 1.06 3.38
N CYS A 8 0.25 0.69 2.25
CA CYS A 8 -0.31 -0.32 1.36
C CYS A 8 -0.56 -1.64 2.11
N ASN A 9 0.43 -2.09 2.89
CA ASN A 9 0.32 -3.31 3.69
C ASN A 9 -0.78 -3.19 4.76
N LEU A 10 -0.92 -2.04 5.42
CA LEU A 10 -2.02 -1.77 6.37
C LEU A 10 -3.40 -1.77 5.70
N CYS A 11 -3.46 -1.36 4.43
CA CYS A 11 -4.65 -1.46 3.60
C CYS A 11 -4.91 -2.87 3.06
N GLY A 12 -4.11 -3.88 3.45
CA GLY A 12 -4.20 -5.23 2.91
C GLY A 12 -3.78 -5.35 1.45
N LEU A 13 -3.04 -4.36 0.93
CA LEU A 13 -2.51 -4.37 -0.42
C LEU A 13 -1.13 -5.03 -0.41
N GLU A 14 -0.90 -5.90 -1.38
CA GLU A 14 0.40 -6.55 -1.57
C GLU A 14 1.25 -5.73 -2.55
N THR A 15 2.52 -5.53 -2.23
CA THR A 15 3.51 -4.87 -3.10
C THR A 15 4.46 -5.90 -3.68
N ILE A 16 4.66 -5.86 -4.99
CA ILE A 16 5.60 -6.73 -5.71
C ILE A 16 6.78 -5.92 -6.23
N THR A 17 7.93 -6.56 -6.31
CA THR A 17 9.17 -5.95 -6.79
C THR A 17 9.51 -6.54 -8.16
N ASP A 18 9.82 -5.70 -9.15
CA ASP A 18 10.22 -6.19 -10.47
C ASP A 18 11.70 -6.59 -10.50
N GLU A 19 12.14 -7.10 -11.64
CA GLU A 19 13.52 -7.47 -11.92
C GLU A 19 14.53 -6.32 -11.77
N THR A 20 14.05 -5.06 -11.81
CA THR A 20 14.85 -3.85 -11.65
C THR A 20 14.88 -3.34 -10.21
N GLY A 21 14.17 -4.00 -9.29
CA GLY A 21 14.07 -3.61 -7.89
C GLY A 21 12.97 -2.57 -7.61
N LYS A 22 12.11 -2.27 -8.59
CA LYS A 22 11.04 -1.28 -8.43
C LYS A 22 9.79 -1.94 -7.86
N LYS A 23 9.18 -1.28 -6.87
CA LYS A 23 7.97 -1.75 -6.21
C LYS A 23 6.72 -1.24 -6.91
N PHE A 24 5.71 -2.08 -7.05
CA PHE A 24 4.43 -1.73 -7.66
C PHE A 24 3.28 -2.54 -7.07
N LEU A 25 2.07 -2.00 -7.24
CA LEU A 25 0.82 -2.65 -6.83
C LEU A 25 0.26 -3.46 -7.99
N PRO A 26 0.00 -4.77 -7.80
CA PRO A 26 -0.73 -5.57 -8.77
C PRO A 26 -2.11 -4.95 -9.07
N THR A 27 -2.50 -4.90 -10.35
CA THR A 27 -3.80 -4.34 -10.76
C THR A 27 -4.99 -5.27 -10.46
N LYS A 28 -4.73 -6.56 -10.25
CA LYS A 28 -5.73 -7.56 -9.83
C LYS A 28 -5.46 -8.00 -8.40
N GLN A 29 -5.92 -7.20 -7.45
CA GLN A 29 -5.96 -7.56 -6.04
C GLN A 29 -7.35 -7.22 -5.47
N ASN A 30 -7.94 -8.16 -4.72
CA ASN A 30 -9.29 -8.01 -4.16
C ASN A 30 -9.27 -7.68 -2.66
N SER A 31 -8.07 -7.57 -2.08
CA SER A 31 -7.85 -7.62 -0.63
C SER A 31 -7.77 -6.24 0.01
N PHE A 32 -8.24 -5.19 -0.68
CA PHE A 32 -8.26 -3.85 -0.13
C PHE A 32 -9.20 -3.78 1.08
N ASN A 33 -8.61 -3.44 2.22
CA ASN A 33 -9.29 -3.25 3.48
C ASN A 33 -9.02 -1.85 3.98
N PHE A 34 -10.06 -1.20 4.51
CA PHE A 34 -9.85 0.07 5.20
C PHE A 34 -9.02 -0.19 6.47
N PRO A 35 -7.85 0.46 6.65
CA PRO A 35 -7.00 0.21 7.80
C PRO A 35 -7.76 0.57 9.08
N LYS A 36 -7.96 -0.40 9.97
CA LYS A 36 -8.74 -0.23 11.22
C LYS A 36 -7.99 0.54 12.31
N GLY A 37 -6.68 0.74 12.14
CA GLY A 37 -5.85 1.60 12.97
C GLY A 37 -5.58 2.90 12.21
N GLY A 38 -6.12 4.00 12.73
CA GLY A 38 -6.01 5.32 12.10
C GLY A 38 -4.56 5.69 11.82
N HIS A 39 -4.16 5.60 10.56
CA HIS A 39 -3.13 6.50 10.06
C HIS A 39 -3.70 7.91 10.18
N PRO A 40 -2.93 8.91 10.65
CA PRO A 40 -3.37 10.31 10.56
C PRO A 40 -3.76 10.52 9.11
N MET A 41 -5.06 10.72 8.92
CA MET A 41 -5.71 10.95 7.65
C MET A 41 -4.79 11.86 6.87
N TYR A 42 -4.17 11.34 5.81
CA TYR A 42 -3.42 12.17 4.89
C TYR A 42 -4.45 13.18 4.40
N ASN A 43 -4.41 14.40 4.94
CA ASN A 43 -5.10 15.53 4.38
C ASN A 43 -4.42 15.72 3.03
N PHE A 44 -4.93 15.05 2.01
CA PHE A 44 -4.65 15.44 0.63
C PHE A 44 -5.32 16.81 0.48
N GLU A 45 -4.55 17.86 0.77
CA GLU A 45 -4.83 19.22 0.31
C GLU A 45 -4.75 19.31 -1.21
#